data_AF-A0A2E9YCT7-F1
#
_entry.id   AF-A0A2E9YCT7-F1
#
_cell.length_a   1.000
_cell.length_b   1.000
_cell.length_c   1.000
_cell.angle_alpha   90.00
_cell.angle_beta   90.00
_cell.angle_gamma   90.00
#
_symmetry.space_group_name_H-M   'P 1'
#
loop_
_entity.id
_entity.type
_entity.pdbx_description
1 polymer ?
#
loop_
_entity_poly.entity_id
_entity_poly.type
_entity_poly.pdbx_seq_one_letter_code
_entity_poly.pdbx_strand_id
1 'polypeptide(L)'
;DTTHANKLFQFMVGRLPLVVSDCTAQSDLVLNNNLGVVFEADNDESFIQTMIDVHSRHEERGIWSRNALEFTKKHTLAKVVAPYGNYLSTL
;
A
#
# COMPACT_ATOMS: atom_id res chain seq x y z
N ASP A 1 -13.14 -8.12 -3.48
CA ASP A 1 -13.18 -6.78 -2.86
C ASP A 1 -12.44 -5.80 -3.78
N THR A 2 -13.07 -4.72 -4.22
CA THR A 2 -12.55 -3.84 -5.30
C THR A 2 -12.00 -2.50 -4.81
N THR A 3 -12.00 -2.27 -3.50
CA THR A 3 -11.61 -0.97 -2.92
C THR A 3 -10.32 -1.06 -2.12
N HIS A 4 -9.50 0.00 -2.19
CA HIS A 4 -8.27 0.08 -1.41
C HIS A 4 -8.57 0.48 0.04
N ALA A 5 -7.99 -0.26 0.99
CA ALA A 5 -8.13 0.07 2.41
C ALA A 5 -7.37 1.36 2.74
N ASN A 6 -8.07 2.37 3.30
CA ASN A 6 -7.48 3.67 3.63
C ASN A 6 -6.26 3.57 4.57
N LYS A 7 -6.24 2.54 5.44
CA LYS A 7 -5.13 2.27 6.38
C LYS A 7 -3.80 2.03 5.67
N LEU A 8 -3.81 1.50 4.43
CA LEU A 8 -2.58 1.27 3.66
C LEU A 8 -1.85 2.58 3.35
N PHE A 9 -2.58 3.65 3.02
CA PHE A 9 -1.97 4.97 2.77
C PHE A 9 -1.34 5.56 4.04
N GLN A 10 -1.90 5.27 5.22
CA GLN A 10 -1.32 5.69 6.49
C GLN A 10 0.01 4.98 6.78
N PHE A 11 0.08 3.67 6.52
CA PHE A 11 1.33 2.90 6.63
C PHE A 11 2.39 3.41 5.64
N MET A 12 1.98 3.75 4.42
CA MET A 12 2.87 4.31 3.41
C MET A 12 3.44 5.67 3.81
N VAL A 13 2.65 6.55 4.43
CA VAL A 13 3.16 7.82 5.00
C VAL A 13 4.20 7.56 6.08
N GLY A 14 4.00 6.52 6.90
CA GLY A 14 4.98 6.02 7.88
C GLY A 14 6.20 5.33 7.26
N ARG A 15 6.32 5.30 5.93
CA ARG A 15 7.38 4.63 5.16
C ARG A 15 7.49 3.13 5.46
N LEU A 16 6.37 2.50 5.83
CA LEU A 16 6.30 1.07 6.07
C LEU A 16 6.01 0.33 4.75
N PRO A 17 6.78 -0.71 4.40
CA PRO A 17 6.41 -1.63 3.33
C PRO A 17 5.06 -2.30 3.61
N LEU A 18 4.35 -2.66 2.54
CA LEU A 18 3.05 -3.32 2.65
C LEU A 18 3.18 -4.84 2.53
N VAL A 19 2.52 -5.56 3.43
CA VAL A 19 2.31 -7.01 3.33
C VAL A 19 0.81 -7.22 3.28
N VAL A 20 0.30 -7.70 2.15
CA VAL A 20 -1.14 -7.78 1.88
C VAL A 20 -1.51 -9.14 1.32
N SER A 21 -2.78 -9.54 1.46
CA SER A 21 -3.29 -10.72 0.77
C SER A 21 -3.37 -10.50 -0.74
N ASP A 22 -3.52 -11.57 -1.51
CA ASP A 22 -3.68 -11.59 -2.96
C ASP A 22 -5.00 -11.06 -3.51
N CYS A 23 -5.86 -10.49 -2.65
CA CYS A 23 -7.07 -9.81 -3.10
C CYS A 23 -6.72 -8.69 -4.11
N THR A 24 -7.43 -8.68 -5.24
CA THR A 24 -7.06 -7.94 -6.47
C THR A 24 -6.68 -6.48 -6.23
N ALA A 25 -7.50 -5.73 -5.48
CA ALA A 25 -7.23 -4.31 -5.25
C ALA A 25 -5.93 -4.07 -4.45
N GLN A 26 -5.58 -4.96 -3.51
CA GLN A 26 -4.38 -4.79 -2.69
C GLN A 26 -3.14 -5.31 -3.41
N SER A 27 -3.24 -6.47 -4.05
CA SER A 27 -2.15 -7.05 -4.82
C SER A 27 -1.75 -6.15 -6.00
N ASP A 28 -2.72 -5.61 -6.75
CA ASP A 28 -2.45 -4.67 -7.83
C ASP A 28 -1.76 -3.39 -7.32
N LEU A 29 -2.22 -2.83 -6.20
CA LEU A 29 -1.60 -1.66 -5.60
C LEU A 29 -0.13 -1.94 -5.25
N VAL A 30 0.14 -3.07 -4.58
CA VAL A 30 1.47 -3.41 -4.09
C VAL A 30 2.43 -3.78 -5.22
N LEU A 31 2.01 -4.63 -6.16
CA LEU A 31 2.86 -5.15 -7.22
C LEU A 31 3.14 -4.09 -8.28
N ASN A 32 2.12 -3.36 -8.75
CA ASN A 32 2.29 -2.35 -9.80
C ASN A 32 3.14 -1.14 -9.37
N ASN A 33 3.24 -0.90 -8.05
CA ASN A 33 3.97 0.24 -7.50
C ASN A 33 5.22 -0.17 -6.69
N ASN A 34 5.55 -1.46 -6.66
CA ASN A 34 6.67 -2.03 -5.90
C ASN A 34 6.71 -1.52 -4.45
N LEU A 35 5.63 -1.77 -3.70
CA LEU A 35 5.40 -1.25 -2.34
C LEU A 35 5.63 -2.30 -1.25
N GLY A 36 5.95 -3.54 -1.60
CA GLY A 36 6.06 -4.65 -0.66
C GLY A 36 5.79 -6.00 -1.31
N VAL A 37 5.08 -6.88 -0.60
CA VAL A 37 4.83 -8.28 -1.00
C VAL A 37 3.38 -8.69 -0.80
N VAL A 38 3.02 -9.79 -1.44
CA VAL A 38 1.67 -10.38 -1.44
C VAL A 38 1.75 -11.81 -0.92
N PHE A 39 0.82 -12.19 -0.03
CA PHE A 39 0.62 -13.56 0.44
C PHE A 39 -0.77 -14.09 0.01
N GLU A 40 -0.98 -15.40 0.06
CA GLU A 40 -2.25 -16.03 -0.31
C GLU A 40 -3.30 -15.84 0.79
N ALA A 41 -4.49 -15.33 0.45
CA ALA A 41 -5.60 -15.20 1.40
C ALA A 41 -6.01 -16.57 1.98
N ASP A 42 -6.43 -16.58 3.26
CA ASP A 42 -6.88 -17.78 3.98
C ASP A 42 -5.82 -18.92 4.07
N ASN A 43 -4.54 -18.60 3.84
CA ASN A 43 -3.40 -19.51 4.00
C ASN A 43 -2.38 -18.96 5.01
N ASP A 44 -2.45 -19.47 6.25
CA ASP A 44 -1.57 -19.04 7.35
C ASP A 44 -0.09 -19.33 7.06
N GLU A 45 0.23 -20.44 6.40
CA GLU A 45 1.62 -20.81 6.07
C GLU A 45 2.22 -19.83 5.05
N SER A 46 1.42 -19.43 4.06
CA SER A 46 1.81 -18.39 3.08
C SER A 46 2.10 -17.06 3.77
N PHE A 47 1.27 -16.66 4.73
CA PHE A 47 1.50 -15.45 5.52
C PHE A 47 2.78 -15.54 6.36
N ILE A 48 2.96 -16.64 7.11
CA ILE A 48 4.13 -16.85 7.98
C ILE A 48 5.42 -16.83 7.15
N GLN A 49 5.46 -17.57 6.05
CA GLN A 49 6.64 -17.62 5.19
C GLN A 49 6.94 -16.25 4.57
N THR A 50 5.90 -15.52 4.14
CA THR A 50 6.05 -14.15 3.63
C THR A 50 6.64 -13.22 4.68
N MET A 51 6.24 -13.34 5.96
CA MET A 51 6.79 -12.52 7.04
C MET A 51 8.28 -12.84 7.32
N ILE A 52 8.66 -14.11 7.29
CA ILE A 52 10.07 -14.55 7.43
C ILE A 52 10.90 -13.99 6.27
N ASP A 53 10.39 -14.12 5.04
CA ASP A 53 11.01 -13.60 3.83
C ASP A 53 11.19 -12.09 3.87
N VAL A 54 10.15 -11.36 4.26
CA VAL A 54 10.22 -9.89 4.40
C VAL A 54 11.27 -9.51 5.42
N HIS A 55 11.39 -10.24 6.53
CA HIS A 55 12.38 -9.95 7.58
C HIS A 55 13.83 -10.11 7.10
N SER A 56 14.11 -11.01 6.16
CA SER A 56 15.46 -11.22 5.62
C SER A 56 15.83 -10.25 4.47
N ARG A 57 14.84 -9.67 3.79
CA ARG A 57 15.02 -8.76 2.63
C ARG A 57 15.32 -7.30 2.99
N HIS A 58 16.46 -7.06 3.66
CA HIS A 58 16.81 -5.75 4.21
C HIS A 58 16.87 -4.62 3.17
N GLU A 59 17.43 -4.90 1.99
CA GLU A 59 17.60 -3.91 0.93
C GLU A 59 16.26 -3.54 0.29
N GLU A 60 15.44 -4.55 -0.03
CA GLU A 60 14.14 -4.39 -0.64
C GLU A 60 13.18 -3.64 0.28
N ARG A 61 13.21 -3.90 1.59
CA ARG A 61 12.44 -3.10 2.56
C ARG A 61 12.78 -1.61 2.48
N GLY A 62 14.04 -1.27 2.25
CA GLY A 62 14.47 0.12 2.03
C GLY A 62 13.91 0.71 0.73
N ILE A 63 13.85 -0.08 -0.35
CA ILE A 63 13.27 0.32 -1.63
C ILE A 63 11.76 0.54 -1.48
N TRP A 64 11.03 -0.43 -0.94
CA TRP A 64 9.60 -0.34 -0.68
C TRP A 64 9.23 0.85 0.19
N SER A 65 10.01 1.10 1.25
CA SER A 65 9.86 2.26 2.14
C SER A 65 9.95 3.60 1.40
N ARG A 66 10.91 3.74 0.46
CA ARG A 66 11.03 4.93 -0.38
C ARG A 66 9.86 5.05 -1.35
N ASN A 67 9.50 3.95 -2.01
CA ASN A 67 8.39 3.93 -2.98
C ASN A 67 7.06 4.29 -2.33
N ALA A 68 6.79 3.79 -1.13
CA ALA A 68 5.59 4.11 -0.34
C ALA A 68 5.48 5.61 -0.04
N LEU A 69 6.57 6.24 0.39
CA LEU A 69 6.60 7.67 0.62
C LEU A 69 6.39 8.47 -0.67
N GLU A 70 7.05 8.07 -1.77
CA GLU A 70 6.89 8.75 -3.06
C GLU A 70 5.47 8.58 -3.64
N PHE A 71 4.85 7.41 -3.44
CA PHE A 71 3.48 7.15 -3.85
C PHE A 71 2.50 8.12 -3.17
N THR A 72 2.63 8.29 -1.85
CA THR A 72 1.73 9.19 -1.07
C THR A 72 1.96 10.67 -1.36
N LYS A 73 3.19 11.08 -1.69
CA LYS A 73 3.48 12.45 -2.18
C LYS A 73 2.86 12.74 -3.55
N LYS A 74 2.76 11.72 -4.42
CA LYS A 74 2.09 11.85 -5.71
C LYS A 74 0.56 11.94 -5.55
N HIS A 75 0.01 11.17 -4.61
CA HIS A 75 -1.42 11.04 -4.35
C HIS A 75 -1.84 11.70 -3.03
N THR A 76 -1.48 12.98 -2.83
CA THR A 76 -1.87 13.69 -1.61
C THR A 76 -3.38 13.85 -1.52
N LEU A 77 -3.91 13.89 -0.28
CA LEU A 77 -5.33 14.14 -0.04
C LEU A 77 -5.80 15.40 -0.78
N ALA A 78 -5.02 16.49 -0.69
CA ALA A 78 -5.32 17.74 -1.38
C ALA A 78 -5.51 17.55 -2.90
N LYS A 79 -4.67 16.74 -3.57
CA LYS A 79 -4.81 16.46 -5.00
C LYS A 79 -6.03 15.60 -5.32
N VAL A 80 -6.32 14.62 -4.47
CA VAL A 80 -7.46 13.69 -4.68
C VAL A 80 -8.79 14.41 -4.44
N VAL A 81 -8.86 15.29 -3.43
CA VAL A 81 -10.10 15.99 -3.07
C VAL A 81 -10.32 17.28 -3.84
N ALA A 82 -9.26 17.92 -4.37
CA ALA A 82 -9.38 19.19 -5.09
C ALA A 82 -10.44 19.19 -6.21
N PRO A 83 -10.58 18.16 -7.07
CA PRO A 83 -11.63 18.11 -8.08
C PRO A 83 -13.05 18.10 -7.50
N TYR A 84 -13.23 17.59 -6.29
CA TYR A 84 -14.53 17.46 -5.61
C TYR A 84 -14.80 18.60 -4.65
N GLY A 85 -13.77 19.37 -4.24
CA GLY A 85 -13.87 20.44 -3.26
C GLY A 85 -14.98 21.42 -3.61
N ASN A 86 -14.98 21.93 -4.84
CA ASN A 86 -16.00 22.89 -5.30
C ASN A 86 -17.42 22.31 -5.32
N TYR A 87 -17.57 21.01 -5.54
CA TYR A 87 -18.88 20.34 -5.54
C TYR A 87 -19.43 20.15 -4.12
N LEU A 88 -18.54 19.98 -3.14
CA LEU A 88 -18.89 19.76 -1.73
C LEU A 88 -18.92 21.05 -0.91
N SER A 89 -18.29 22.13 -1.39
CA SER A 89 -18.16 23.41 -0.68
C SER A 89 -19.18 24.47 -1.08
N THR A 90 -20.08 24.19 -2.03
CA THR A 90 -21.19 25.10 -2.33
C THR A 90 -22.23 25.07 -1.20
N LEU A 91 -21.97 25.92 -0.20
CA LEU A 91 -22.96 26.56 0.68
C LEU A 91 -22.96 28.05 0.36
#